data_AF-A0A0F9BYP3-F1
#
_entry.id   AF-A0A0F9BYP3-F1
#
_cell.length_a   1.000
_cell.length_b   1.000
_cell.length_c   1.000
_cell.angle_alpha   90.00
_cell.angle_beta   90.00
_cell.angle_gamma   90.00
#
_symmetry.space_group_name_H-M   'P 1'
#
loop_
_entity.id
_entity.type
_entity.pdbx_description
1 polymer ?
#
loop_
_entity_poly.entity_id
_entity_poly.type
_entity_poly.pdbx_seq_one_letter_code
_entity_poly.pdbx_strand_id
1 'polypeptide(L)'
;ITAFARAADHSWSYVCGDATNAYNNPRYSSTSKAKSDRRKNTPKIDLYTRSMVYLPKANNLLLFDRVNALDPSYRKAWLLHSVGKPQVDGKIVKAQVPGHVEDFDGDTVKITWAGGIIPPPDPKDPGRLFMRTFLPAEHYIRRIGGKGHEFWVAGKNRPIKRYTNSITPGTPHPIEVGNWRIEVSPAKPAKFDNFLHLINICDTRTEKMPPSRMIASDGGKMVGVTMAGWVVMFGRKGEVAGPVSYAAPAGKVEHLVVDLKRGGKYRVSGAAGGAATLTAGKEGTLRFATAAAGAVKLTPLQ
;
A
#
# COMPACT_ATOMS: atom_id res chain seq x y z
N ILE A 1 8.30 1.68 14.89
CA ILE A 1 7.19 0.70 14.69
C ILE A 1 6.17 0.97 15.79
N THR A 2 4.90 1.13 15.43
CA THR A 2 3.80 1.41 16.38
C THR A 2 2.99 0.16 16.69
N ALA A 3 2.97 -0.84 15.79
CA ALA A 3 2.38 -2.14 16.06
C ALA A 3 3.08 -3.25 15.27
N PHE A 4 3.20 -4.46 15.84
CA PHE A 4 3.66 -5.66 15.14
C PHE A 4 3.04 -6.93 15.69
N ALA A 5 2.25 -7.63 14.87
CA ALA A 5 1.61 -8.89 15.23
C ALA A 5 1.81 -9.94 14.13
N ARG A 6 1.81 -11.21 14.50
CA ARG A 6 1.79 -12.33 13.56
C ARG A 6 0.99 -13.49 14.12
N ALA A 7 0.44 -14.29 13.22
CA ALA A 7 -0.21 -15.53 13.61
C ALA A 7 0.83 -16.59 14.00
N ALA A 8 0.50 -17.44 14.99
CA ALA A 8 1.35 -18.57 15.37
C ALA A 8 1.43 -19.62 14.25
N ASP A 9 0.37 -19.77 13.46
CA ASP A 9 0.30 -20.65 12.28
C ASP A 9 0.92 -20.04 11.02
N HIS A 10 1.59 -18.89 11.15
CA HIS A 10 2.17 -18.11 10.05
C HIS A 10 1.19 -17.76 8.93
N SER A 11 -0.12 -17.76 9.18
CA SER A 11 -1.14 -17.42 8.16
C SER A 11 -1.17 -15.93 7.80
N TRP A 12 -0.70 -15.06 8.69
CA TRP A 12 -0.58 -13.62 8.46
C TRP A 12 0.49 -12.96 9.34
N SER A 13 1.00 -11.82 8.86
CA SER A 13 1.82 -10.88 9.63
C SER A 13 1.31 -9.46 9.40
N TYR A 14 1.33 -8.64 10.44
CA TYR A 14 0.93 -7.23 10.46
C TYR A 14 2.03 -6.37 11.05
N VAL A 15 2.31 -5.24 10.42
CA VAL A 15 3.15 -4.19 10.96
C VAL A 15 2.54 -2.82 10.69
N CYS A 16 2.65 -1.91 11.65
CA CYS A 16 2.34 -0.50 11.46
C CYS A 16 3.50 0.37 11.94
N GLY A 17 3.78 1.44 11.21
CA GLY A 17 4.77 2.45 11.55
C GLY A 17 4.21 3.86 11.40
N ASP A 18 4.65 4.76 12.26
CA ASP A 18 4.49 6.20 12.11
C ASP A 18 5.80 6.78 11.57
N ALA A 19 5.72 7.32 10.36
CA ALA A 19 6.82 7.93 9.64
C ALA A 19 6.71 9.46 9.63
N THR A 20 5.79 10.07 10.37
CA THR A 20 5.58 11.55 10.40
C THR A 20 6.88 12.30 10.67
N ASN A 21 7.67 11.80 11.63
CA ASN A 21 8.94 12.41 12.03
C ASN A 21 10.09 12.21 11.03
N ALA A 22 9.90 11.41 9.98
CA ALA A 22 10.86 11.30 8.88
C ALA A 22 10.69 12.40 7.83
N TYR A 23 9.65 13.23 7.94
CA TYR A 23 9.34 14.33 7.02
C TYR A 23 9.42 15.66 7.75
N ASN A 24 9.45 16.76 6.98
CA ASN A 24 9.27 18.08 7.57
C ASN A 24 7.85 18.24 8.12
N ASN A 25 7.77 18.45 9.42
CA ASN A 25 6.52 18.55 10.16
C ASN A 25 6.64 19.65 11.24
N PRO A 26 5.55 20.02 11.94
CA PRO A 26 5.60 21.10 12.93
C PRO A 26 6.66 20.93 14.02
N ARG A 27 7.04 19.68 14.36
CA ARG A 27 8.07 19.35 15.34
C ARG A 27 9.48 19.33 14.76
N TYR A 28 9.63 18.85 13.53
CA TYR A 28 10.92 18.70 12.84
C TYR A 28 10.91 19.49 11.53
N SER A 29 11.21 20.79 11.62
CA SER A 29 11.37 21.68 10.45
C SER A 29 12.49 22.70 10.71
N SER A 30 13.08 23.26 9.66
CA SER A 30 14.28 24.13 9.76
C SER A 30 13.99 25.61 9.48
N THR A 31 12.75 26.05 9.70
CA THR A 31 12.32 27.43 9.36
C THR A 31 13.08 28.51 10.13
N SER A 32 13.45 28.28 11.39
CA SER A 32 14.09 29.28 12.26
C SER A 32 15.62 29.39 12.13
N LYS A 33 16.30 28.44 11.47
CA LYS A 33 17.77 28.40 11.35
C LYS A 33 18.30 28.55 9.92
N ALA A 34 17.43 28.78 8.94
CA ALA A 34 17.83 28.87 7.53
C ALA A 34 18.36 30.27 7.18
N LYS A 35 19.66 30.37 6.88
CA LYS A 35 20.32 31.61 6.42
C LYS A 35 19.91 32.06 4.99
N SER A 36 19.10 31.29 4.27
CA SER A 36 18.57 31.65 2.94
C SER A 36 17.27 30.91 2.61
N ASP A 37 16.42 31.48 1.74
CA ASP A 37 15.12 30.91 1.35
C ASP A 37 15.23 29.49 0.75
N ARG A 38 16.33 29.19 0.06
CA ARG A 38 16.59 27.84 -0.49
C ARG A 38 16.80 26.75 0.57
N ARG A 39 17.00 27.12 1.84
CA ARG A 39 17.16 26.20 2.98
C ARG A 39 15.98 26.23 3.95
N LYS A 40 14.95 27.03 3.68
CA LYS A 40 13.71 27.02 4.46
C LYS A 40 12.97 25.73 4.14
N ASN A 41 13.00 24.79 5.09
CA ASN A 41 12.17 23.59 5.01
C ASN A 41 10.99 23.79 5.95
N THR A 42 9.88 24.27 5.39
CA THR A 42 8.63 24.46 6.13
C THR A 42 7.98 23.11 6.45
N PRO A 43 7.22 23.02 7.55
CA PRO A 43 6.35 21.89 7.80
C PRO A 43 5.46 21.57 6.59
N LYS A 44 5.35 20.30 6.21
CA LYS A 44 4.55 19.84 5.07
C LYS A 44 3.45 18.86 5.45
N ILE A 45 3.70 18.02 6.44
CA ILE A 45 2.76 17.02 6.94
C ILE A 45 2.71 17.04 8.46
N ASP A 46 1.64 16.53 9.04
CA ASP A 46 1.52 16.26 10.48
C ASP A 46 1.07 14.82 10.78
N LEU A 47 0.85 14.00 9.75
CA LEU A 47 0.56 12.58 9.86
C LEU A 47 1.08 11.81 8.65
N TYR A 48 1.85 10.75 8.90
CA TYR A 48 2.05 9.66 7.96
C TYR A 48 2.20 8.33 8.69
N THR A 49 1.19 7.47 8.61
CA THR A 49 1.28 6.07 9.06
C THR A 49 1.22 5.12 7.88
N ARG A 50 1.96 4.01 7.97
CA ARG A 50 1.88 2.88 7.04
C ARG A 50 1.58 1.59 7.80
N SER A 51 0.48 0.95 7.43
CA SER A 51 0.10 -0.39 7.87
C SER A 51 0.31 -1.38 6.74
N MET A 52 0.90 -2.53 7.04
CA MET A 52 1.16 -3.60 6.07
C MET A 52 0.69 -4.94 6.63
N VAL A 53 -0.08 -5.68 5.84
CA VAL A 53 -0.52 -7.04 6.15
C VAL A 53 -0.02 -7.98 5.07
N TYR A 54 0.78 -8.97 5.45
CA TYR A 54 1.26 -10.02 4.55
C TYR A 54 0.52 -11.33 4.83
N LEU A 55 -0.06 -11.92 3.78
CA LEU A 55 -0.76 -13.20 3.78
C LEU A 55 0.06 -14.20 2.94
N PRO A 56 1.00 -14.94 3.55
CA PRO A 56 1.97 -15.76 2.81
C PRO A 56 1.32 -16.86 1.98
N LYS A 57 0.28 -17.53 2.48
CA LYS A 57 -0.40 -18.60 1.72
C LYS A 57 -1.07 -18.10 0.43
N ALA A 58 -1.41 -16.81 0.38
CA ALA A 58 -2.03 -16.18 -0.78
C ALA A 58 -1.03 -15.31 -1.58
N ASN A 59 0.24 -15.22 -1.13
CA ASN A 59 1.25 -14.30 -1.64
C ASN A 59 0.74 -12.86 -1.82
N ASN A 60 -0.05 -12.39 -0.85
CA ASN A 60 -0.69 -11.06 -0.89
C ASN A 60 -0.10 -10.15 0.17
N LEU A 61 0.30 -8.95 -0.23
CA LEU A 61 0.73 -7.86 0.64
C LEU A 61 -0.25 -6.69 0.49
N LEU A 62 -1.00 -6.43 1.56
CA LEU A 62 -1.90 -5.29 1.66
C LEU A 62 -1.17 -4.12 2.31
N LEU A 63 -1.25 -2.94 1.72
CA LEU A 63 -0.66 -1.70 2.26
C LEU A 63 -1.75 -0.67 2.46
N PHE A 64 -1.78 -0.06 3.64
CA PHE A 64 -2.71 1.01 3.98
C PHE A 64 -1.98 2.19 4.60
N ASP A 65 -2.00 3.34 3.91
CA ASP A 65 -1.38 4.56 4.40
C ASP A 65 -2.44 5.61 4.79
N ARG A 66 -2.11 6.39 5.81
CA ARG A 66 -2.85 7.59 6.20
C ARG A 66 -1.89 8.75 6.13
N VAL A 67 -2.19 9.74 5.31
CA VAL A 67 -1.31 10.89 5.11
C VAL A 67 -2.11 12.17 5.25
N ASN A 68 -1.69 13.04 6.18
CA ASN A 68 -2.25 14.39 6.31
C ASN A 68 -1.17 15.43 5.98
N ALA A 69 -1.40 16.17 4.89
CA ALA A 69 -0.62 17.33 4.53
C ALA A 69 -1.17 18.59 5.21
N LEU A 70 -0.30 19.57 5.44
CA LEU A 70 -0.68 20.87 6.00
C LEU A 70 -1.33 21.79 4.96
N ASP A 71 -0.99 21.60 3.68
CA ASP A 71 -1.55 22.29 2.53
C ASP A 71 -2.14 21.25 1.55
N PRO A 72 -3.43 21.38 1.16
CA PRO A 72 -4.05 20.44 0.21
C PRO A 72 -3.39 20.45 -1.18
N SER A 73 -2.69 21.51 -1.57
CA SER A 73 -1.98 21.62 -2.85
C SER A 73 -0.71 20.77 -2.92
N TYR A 74 -0.20 20.29 -1.78
CA TYR A 74 0.94 19.38 -1.76
C TYR A 74 0.55 18.04 -2.38
N ARG A 75 1.08 17.80 -3.59
CA ARG A 75 0.93 16.51 -4.28
C ARG A 75 1.48 15.39 -3.41
N LYS A 76 0.61 14.43 -3.08
CA LYS A 76 0.99 13.16 -2.46
C LYS A 76 1.21 12.11 -3.55
N ALA A 77 2.23 11.28 -3.39
CA ALA A 77 2.52 10.19 -4.31
C ALA A 77 2.96 8.95 -3.53
N TRP A 78 2.31 7.82 -3.79
CA TRP A 78 2.74 6.50 -3.36
C TRP A 78 3.59 5.86 -4.46
N LEU A 79 4.76 5.34 -4.11
CA LEU A 79 5.75 4.87 -5.10
C LEU A 79 5.94 3.36 -5.04
N LEU A 80 6.08 2.74 -6.22
CA LEU A 80 6.63 1.39 -6.39
C LEU A 80 7.67 1.41 -7.50
N HIS A 81 8.89 1.00 -7.15
CA HIS A 81 10.02 0.93 -8.07
C HIS A 81 10.11 -0.45 -8.71
N SER A 82 10.59 -0.50 -9.95
CA SER A 82 10.81 -1.74 -10.67
C SER A 82 11.97 -1.63 -11.67
N VAL A 83 12.49 -2.79 -12.03
CA VAL A 83 13.43 -2.93 -13.15
C VAL A 83 12.65 -3.09 -14.45
N GLY A 84 11.67 -3.99 -14.49
CA GLY A 84 10.81 -4.18 -15.65
C GLY A 84 9.87 -3.00 -15.83
N LYS A 85 9.57 -2.66 -17.10
CA LYS A 85 8.60 -1.62 -17.44
C LYS A 85 7.22 -2.00 -16.88
N PRO A 86 6.62 -1.19 -15.99
CA PRO A 86 5.27 -1.43 -15.50
C PRO A 86 4.26 -1.35 -16.63
N GLN A 87 3.40 -2.35 -16.75
CA GLN A 87 2.22 -2.30 -17.59
C GLN A 87 1.05 -1.82 -16.73
N VAL A 88 0.58 -0.61 -16.99
CA VAL A 88 -0.58 -0.04 -16.31
C VAL A 88 -1.78 -0.23 -17.22
N ASP A 89 -2.91 -0.66 -16.66
CA ASP A 89 -4.17 -0.72 -17.41
C ASP A 89 -4.79 0.68 -17.58
N GLY A 90 -5.96 0.74 -18.22
CA GLY A 90 -6.60 2.00 -18.58
C GLY A 90 -5.92 2.72 -19.76
N LYS A 91 -6.29 3.97 -19.94
CA LYS A 91 -5.82 4.86 -21.00
C LYS A 91 -4.78 5.83 -20.45
N ILE A 92 -3.87 6.24 -21.33
CA ILE A 92 -3.01 7.39 -21.06
C ILE A 92 -3.89 8.65 -21.12
N VAL A 93 -4.02 9.34 -20.00
CA VAL A 93 -4.77 10.61 -19.91
C VAL A 93 -3.86 11.83 -20.01
N LYS A 94 -2.56 11.65 -19.76
CA LYS A 94 -1.54 12.69 -19.93
C LYS A 94 -0.17 12.08 -20.19
N ALA A 95 0.58 12.65 -21.13
CA ALA A 95 1.97 12.28 -21.37
C ALA A 95 2.85 13.54 -21.27
N GLN A 96 3.69 13.61 -20.24
CA GLN A 96 4.70 14.67 -20.14
C GLN A 96 5.88 14.37 -21.06
N VAL A 97 6.29 13.10 -21.11
CA VAL A 97 7.29 12.58 -22.05
C VAL A 97 6.73 11.28 -22.59
N PRO A 98 6.25 11.22 -23.85
CA PRO A 98 5.68 10.01 -24.42
C PRO A 98 6.59 8.79 -24.26
N GLY A 99 6.03 7.67 -23.80
CA GLY A 99 6.73 6.43 -23.53
C GLY A 99 7.50 6.37 -22.20
N HIS A 100 7.69 7.50 -21.50
CA HIS A 100 8.57 7.62 -20.34
C HIS A 100 7.92 8.22 -19.10
N VAL A 101 7.08 9.24 -19.23
CA VAL A 101 6.40 9.94 -18.13
C VAL A 101 4.93 10.14 -18.52
N GLU A 102 4.09 9.20 -18.09
CA GLU A 102 2.70 9.07 -18.54
C GLU A 102 1.77 8.80 -17.37
N ASP A 103 0.62 9.48 -17.34
CA ASP A 103 -0.46 9.30 -16.36
C ASP A 103 -1.55 8.43 -16.97
N PHE A 104 -1.99 7.44 -16.20
CA PHE A 104 -3.02 6.48 -16.57
C PHE A 104 -4.25 6.64 -15.66
N ASP A 105 -5.44 6.38 -16.20
CA ASP A 105 -6.71 6.32 -15.45
C ASP A 105 -7.07 4.91 -14.95
N GLY A 106 -6.19 3.94 -15.15
CA GLY A 106 -6.32 2.58 -14.62
C GLY A 106 -5.95 2.46 -13.15
N ASP A 107 -6.21 1.27 -12.58
CA ASP A 107 -5.98 0.96 -11.16
C ASP A 107 -5.01 -0.21 -10.93
N THR A 108 -4.65 -0.94 -12.00
CA THR A 108 -3.91 -2.18 -11.93
C THR A 108 -2.58 -2.06 -12.68
N VAL A 109 -1.50 -2.46 -12.01
CA VAL A 109 -0.15 -2.48 -12.54
C VAL A 109 0.36 -3.92 -12.56
N LYS A 110 0.89 -4.37 -13.69
CA LYS A 110 1.59 -5.65 -13.87
C LYS A 110 3.08 -5.39 -14.12
N ILE A 111 3.94 -6.06 -13.37
CA ILE A 111 5.39 -5.99 -13.52
C ILE A 111 5.92 -7.43 -13.61
N THR A 112 6.61 -7.76 -14.69
CA THR A 112 7.34 -9.04 -14.85
C THR A 112 8.83 -8.77 -14.64
N TRP A 113 9.55 -9.74 -14.06
CA TRP A 113 10.98 -9.66 -13.76
C TRP A 113 11.80 -8.99 -14.85
N ALA A 114 12.44 -7.89 -14.46
CA ALA A 114 13.29 -7.04 -15.28
C ALA A 114 12.72 -6.66 -16.67
N GLY A 115 11.45 -6.93 -16.98
CA GLY A 115 10.91 -6.82 -18.33
C GLY A 115 11.70 -7.64 -19.36
N GLY A 116 12.36 -8.73 -18.95
CA GLY A 116 13.24 -9.52 -19.82
C GLY A 116 14.60 -8.88 -20.14
N ILE A 117 14.96 -7.75 -19.51
CA ILE A 117 16.25 -7.08 -19.74
C ILE A 117 17.42 -7.93 -19.22
N ILE A 118 17.22 -8.66 -18.12
CA ILE A 118 18.18 -9.62 -17.59
C ILE A 118 17.53 -11.00 -17.42
N PRO A 119 18.30 -12.09 -17.55
CA PRO A 119 17.80 -13.44 -17.26
C PRO A 119 17.23 -13.51 -15.83
N PRO A 120 16.07 -14.14 -15.63
CA PRO A 120 15.59 -14.44 -14.29
C PRO A 120 16.37 -15.59 -13.64
N PRO A 121 16.32 -15.71 -12.29
CA PRO A 121 16.87 -16.86 -11.59
C PRO A 121 16.31 -18.20 -12.09
N ASP A 122 15.00 -18.25 -12.39
CA ASP A 122 14.36 -19.36 -13.08
C ASP A 122 13.92 -18.91 -14.49
N PRO A 123 14.60 -19.38 -15.56
CA PRO A 123 14.22 -19.08 -16.94
C PRO A 123 12.80 -19.52 -17.33
N LYS A 124 12.22 -20.51 -16.65
CA LYS A 124 10.87 -21.02 -16.93
C LYS A 124 9.80 -20.18 -16.25
N ASP A 125 10.15 -19.47 -15.19
CA ASP A 125 9.25 -18.57 -14.50
C ASP A 125 10.00 -17.34 -13.97
N PRO A 126 10.00 -16.23 -14.74
CA PRO A 126 10.67 -15.02 -14.35
C PRO A 126 10.22 -14.45 -13.00
N GLY A 127 9.01 -14.77 -12.55
CA GLY A 127 8.35 -14.08 -11.47
C GLY A 127 7.63 -12.80 -11.95
N ARG A 128 6.52 -12.51 -11.29
CA ARG A 128 5.60 -11.42 -11.60
C ARG A 128 5.04 -10.83 -10.32
N LEU A 129 4.66 -9.56 -10.43
CA LEU A 129 3.90 -8.86 -9.42
C LEU A 129 2.73 -8.14 -10.09
N PHE A 130 1.58 -8.21 -9.44
CA PHE A 130 0.49 -7.28 -9.68
C PHE A 130 0.33 -6.33 -8.50
N MET A 131 -0.09 -5.11 -8.78
CA MET A 131 -0.55 -4.16 -7.79
C MET A 131 -1.92 -3.63 -8.23
N ARG A 132 -2.90 -3.62 -7.33
CA ARG A 132 -4.17 -2.91 -7.53
C ARG A 132 -4.33 -1.79 -6.50
N THR A 133 -4.77 -0.63 -6.96
CA THR A 133 -5.15 0.51 -6.12
C THR A 133 -6.66 0.50 -5.85
N PHE A 134 -7.04 0.65 -4.58
CA PHE A 134 -8.43 0.82 -4.16
C PHE A 134 -8.70 2.22 -3.61
N LEU A 135 -7.69 2.85 -2.99
CA LEU A 135 -7.76 4.23 -2.54
C LEU A 135 -6.46 4.98 -2.90
N PRO A 136 -6.54 6.29 -3.22
CA PRO A 136 -7.76 7.11 -3.32
C PRO A 136 -8.73 6.63 -4.40
N ALA A 137 -10.03 6.82 -4.21
CA ALA A 137 -11.04 6.32 -5.16
C ALA A 137 -10.88 6.98 -6.54
N GLU A 138 -10.66 8.29 -6.56
CA GLU A 138 -10.26 9.04 -7.75
C GLU A 138 -8.74 9.25 -7.71
N HIS A 139 -8.01 8.57 -8.60
CA HIS A 139 -6.56 8.62 -8.68
C HIS A 139 -6.07 8.61 -10.12
N TYR A 140 -4.77 8.86 -10.30
CA TYR A 140 -4.05 8.51 -11.51
C TYR A 140 -2.78 7.76 -11.14
N ILE A 141 -2.33 6.88 -12.03
CA ILE A 141 -1.06 6.17 -11.91
C ILE A 141 -0.09 6.78 -12.90
N ARG A 142 0.95 7.46 -12.42
CA ARG A 142 2.02 7.98 -13.24
C ARG A 142 3.14 6.95 -13.38
N ARG A 143 3.39 6.45 -14.58
CA ARG A 143 4.56 5.62 -14.90
C ARG A 143 5.74 6.52 -15.31
N ILE A 144 6.90 6.27 -14.72
CA ILE A 144 8.13 7.05 -14.93
C ILE A 144 9.30 6.10 -15.15
N GLY A 145 10.06 6.25 -16.23
CA GLY A 145 11.30 5.49 -16.40
C GLY A 145 11.71 5.24 -17.83
N GLY A 146 12.58 4.25 -18.00
CA GLY A 146 13.21 3.89 -19.27
C GLY A 146 14.44 4.73 -19.55
N LYS A 147 15.11 4.43 -20.68
CA LYS A 147 16.40 5.03 -21.06
C LYS A 147 16.36 6.55 -20.93
N GLY A 148 17.27 7.09 -20.12
CA GLY A 148 17.38 8.54 -19.89
C GLY A 148 16.34 9.13 -18.93
N HIS A 149 15.53 8.31 -18.25
CA HIS A 149 14.46 8.72 -17.32
C HIS A 149 14.39 7.85 -16.04
N GLU A 150 15.38 6.99 -15.83
CA GLU A 150 15.46 6.02 -14.73
C GLU A 150 15.46 6.70 -13.35
N PHE A 151 16.09 7.88 -13.28
CA PHE A 151 16.25 8.70 -12.07
C PHE A 151 15.61 10.07 -12.24
N TRP A 152 14.42 10.09 -12.86
CA TRP A 152 13.69 11.32 -13.16
C TRP A 152 13.16 12.03 -11.91
N VAL A 153 13.62 13.26 -11.67
CA VAL A 153 13.18 14.12 -10.57
C VAL A 153 12.95 15.53 -11.08
N ALA A 154 11.73 16.05 -10.88
CA ALA A 154 11.35 17.43 -11.19
C ALA A 154 11.77 17.88 -12.61
N GLY A 155 11.44 17.07 -13.63
CA GLY A 155 11.69 17.42 -15.03
C GLY A 155 13.10 17.11 -15.55
N LYS A 156 13.96 16.47 -14.74
CA LYS A 156 15.35 16.16 -15.12
C LYS A 156 15.76 14.77 -14.67
N ASN A 157 16.42 14.02 -15.55
CA ASN A 157 17.08 12.77 -15.17
C ASN A 157 18.37 13.03 -14.39
N ARG A 158 18.60 12.25 -13.34
CA ARG A 158 19.77 12.37 -12.45
C ARG A 158 20.58 11.07 -12.48
N PRO A 159 21.26 10.74 -13.58
CA PRO A 159 21.96 9.47 -13.74
C PRO A 159 23.10 9.32 -12.73
N ILE A 160 23.29 8.09 -12.25
CA ILE A 160 24.37 7.76 -11.32
C ILE A 160 25.64 7.45 -12.13
N LYS A 161 26.62 8.37 -12.12
CA LYS A 161 27.88 8.24 -12.88
C LYS A 161 28.76 7.04 -12.48
N ARG A 162 28.59 6.49 -11.27
CA ARG A 162 29.49 5.48 -10.68
C ARG A 162 29.18 4.04 -11.12
N TYR A 163 28.01 3.77 -11.70
CA TYR A 163 27.59 2.41 -12.10
C TYR A 163 27.85 2.09 -13.58
N THR A 164 28.45 3.01 -14.35
CA THR A 164 28.72 2.79 -15.78
C THR A 164 30.04 2.06 -16.05
N ASN A 165 30.97 1.99 -15.08
CA ASN A 165 32.38 1.61 -15.36
C ASN A 165 32.98 0.48 -14.50
N SER A 166 32.21 -0.24 -13.67
CA SER A 166 32.79 -1.37 -12.91
C SER A 166 31.72 -2.38 -12.49
N ILE A 167 31.60 -3.48 -13.23
CA ILE A 167 30.97 -4.70 -12.74
C ILE A 167 32.09 -5.57 -12.18
N THR A 168 32.36 -5.42 -10.89
CA THR A 168 33.17 -6.37 -10.12
C THR A 168 32.25 -7.50 -9.63
N PRO A 169 32.70 -8.75 -9.48
CA PRO A 169 31.90 -9.78 -8.81
C PRO A 169 31.47 -9.30 -7.42
N GLY A 170 30.16 -9.28 -7.13
CA GLY A 170 29.60 -8.76 -5.88
C GLY A 170 29.07 -7.32 -5.92
N THR A 171 29.22 -6.59 -7.04
CA THR A 171 28.50 -5.31 -7.26
C THR A 171 27.09 -5.60 -7.80
N PRO A 172 26.02 -4.92 -7.31
CA PRO A 172 24.69 -5.04 -7.90
C PRO A 172 24.78 -4.78 -9.40
N HIS A 173 24.11 -5.61 -10.21
CA HIS A 173 24.05 -5.38 -11.65
C HIS A 173 23.54 -3.94 -11.87
N PRO A 174 24.08 -3.15 -12.83
CA PRO A 174 23.67 -1.76 -13.10
C PRO A 174 22.17 -1.54 -13.37
N ILE A 175 21.38 -2.61 -13.35
CA ILE A 175 19.96 -2.71 -13.64
C ILE A 175 19.14 -2.85 -12.34
N GLU A 176 19.71 -3.39 -11.25
CA GLU A 176 19.05 -3.49 -9.94
C GLU A 176 18.89 -2.12 -9.24
N VAL A 177 19.62 -1.10 -9.70
CA VAL A 177 19.43 0.30 -9.28
C VAL A 177 18.06 0.87 -9.68
N GLY A 178 17.28 0.12 -10.46
CA GLY A 178 15.94 0.50 -10.92
C GLY A 178 15.96 1.21 -12.26
N ASN A 179 14.93 0.97 -13.06
CA ASN A 179 14.76 1.56 -14.40
C ASN A 179 13.40 2.27 -14.54
N TRP A 180 12.43 1.86 -13.72
CA TRP A 180 11.08 2.38 -13.72
C TRP A 180 10.56 2.57 -12.30
N ARG A 181 9.53 3.41 -12.19
CA ARG A 181 8.64 3.45 -11.05
C ARG A 181 7.23 3.81 -11.49
N ILE A 182 6.27 3.51 -10.64
CA ILE A 182 4.96 4.15 -10.69
C ILE A 182 4.77 5.07 -9.49
N GLU A 183 3.96 6.10 -9.67
CA GLU A 183 3.48 7.01 -8.64
C GLU A 183 1.95 7.01 -8.66
N VAL A 184 1.30 6.60 -7.58
CA VAL A 184 -0.16 6.77 -7.42
C VAL A 184 -0.44 8.06 -6.67
N SER A 185 -1.31 8.91 -7.21
CA SER A 185 -1.68 10.18 -6.58
C SER A 185 -3.19 10.38 -6.58
N PRO A 186 -3.76 11.05 -5.55
CA PRO A 186 -5.14 11.51 -5.59
C PRO A 186 -5.35 12.42 -6.80
N ALA A 187 -6.48 12.28 -7.49
CA ALA A 187 -6.84 13.16 -8.60
C ALA A 187 -7.24 14.56 -8.12
N LYS A 188 -7.74 14.66 -6.88
CA LYS A 188 -8.22 15.90 -6.25
C LYS A 188 -7.31 16.31 -5.09
N PRO A 189 -6.93 17.60 -4.97
CA PRO A 189 -6.21 18.12 -3.82
C PRO A 189 -7.00 17.93 -2.52
N ALA A 190 -6.35 17.40 -1.49
CA ALA A 190 -6.93 17.21 -0.16
C ALA A 190 -5.82 17.28 0.89
N LYS A 191 -6.17 17.62 2.14
CA LYS A 191 -5.20 17.52 3.25
C LYS A 191 -4.97 16.05 3.62
N PHE A 192 -6.06 15.33 3.87
CA PHE A 192 -6.04 13.94 4.32
C PHE A 192 -6.37 12.98 3.18
N ASP A 193 -5.49 12.01 2.93
CA ASP A 193 -5.69 10.93 1.96
C ASP A 193 -5.40 9.57 2.60
N ASN A 194 -6.22 8.58 2.24
CA ASN A 194 -5.92 7.18 2.45
C ASN A 194 -5.38 6.58 1.15
N PHE A 195 -4.31 5.79 1.25
CA PHE A 195 -3.85 4.94 0.15
C PHE A 195 -4.08 3.48 0.54
N LEU A 196 -4.73 2.72 -0.33
CA LEU A 196 -5.01 1.30 -0.10
C LEU A 196 -4.61 0.53 -1.35
N HIS A 197 -3.57 -0.29 -1.22
CA HIS A 197 -3.01 -1.09 -2.31
C HIS A 197 -2.97 -2.57 -1.94
N LEU A 198 -3.25 -3.43 -2.90
CA LEU A 198 -2.96 -4.85 -2.82
C LEU A 198 -1.86 -5.18 -3.81
N ILE A 199 -0.77 -5.75 -3.30
CA ILE A 199 0.27 -6.38 -4.10
C ILE A 199 0.05 -7.89 -4.05
N ASN A 200 -0.04 -8.52 -5.22
CA ASN A 200 0.01 -9.97 -5.37
C ASN A 200 1.34 -10.37 -6.01
N ILE A 201 2.08 -11.25 -5.32
CA ILE A 201 3.36 -11.79 -5.77
C ILE A 201 3.06 -13.15 -6.40
N CYS A 202 3.39 -13.33 -7.67
CA CYS A 202 2.97 -14.51 -8.41
C CYS A 202 4.00 -14.95 -9.45
N ASP A 203 3.74 -16.10 -10.04
CA ASP A 203 4.45 -16.57 -11.22
C ASP A 203 3.91 -15.91 -12.50
N THR A 204 4.55 -16.22 -13.62
CA THR A 204 4.12 -15.78 -14.94
C THR A 204 2.91 -16.54 -15.52
N ARG A 205 2.50 -17.66 -14.89
CA ARG A 205 1.26 -18.39 -15.22
C ARG A 205 0.01 -17.63 -14.75
N THR A 206 0.15 -16.78 -13.75
CA THR A 206 -0.89 -15.86 -13.29
C THR A 206 -1.02 -14.69 -14.26
N GLU A 207 -1.91 -14.79 -15.26
CA GLU A 207 -2.02 -13.82 -16.35
C GLU A 207 -2.66 -12.48 -15.97
N LYS A 208 -3.54 -12.50 -14.96
CA LYS A 208 -4.34 -11.35 -14.53
C LYS A 208 -4.29 -11.20 -13.00
N MET A 209 -4.49 -9.98 -12.53
CA MET A 209 -4.63 -9.68 -11.10
C MET A 209 -5.70 -10.59 -10.47
N PRO A 210 -5.38 -11.36 -9.41
CA PRO A 210 -6.37 -12.20 -8.76
C PRO A 210 -7.58 -11.41 -8.23
N PRO A 211 -8.77 -12.02 -8.19
CA PRO A 211 -9.99 -11.37 -7.73
C PRO A 211 -9.82 -10.74 -6.34
N SER A 212 -10.14 -9.45 -6.27
CA SER A 212 -10.07 -8.66 -5.05
C SER A 212 -11.06 -7.49 -5.13
N ARG A 213 -11.66 -7.12 -4.00
CA ARG A 213 -12.68 -6.08 -3.95
C ARG A 213 -12.54 -5.26 -2.67
N MET A 214 -12.66 -3.93 -2.79
CA MET A 214 -12.72 -3.06 -1.62
C MET A 214 -14.01 -3.33 -0.83
N ILE A 215 -13.90 -3.27 0.49
CA ILE A 215 -15.02 -3.35 1.43
C ILE A 215 -14.92 -2.19 2.42
N ALA A 216 -16.06 -1.65 2.86
CA ALA A 216 -16.12 -0.60 3.85
C ALA A 216 -17.09 -0.99 4.96
N SER A 217 -16.86 -0.46 6.15
CA SER A 217 -17.84 -0.57 7.23
C SER A 217 -19.01 0.38 7.02
N ASP A 218 -20.14 0.06 7.64
CA ASP A 218 -21.24 1.00 7.84
C ASP A 218 -20.68 2.27 8.53
N GLY A 219 -21.12 3.43 8.07
CA GLY A 219 -20.60 4.73 8.53
C GLY A 219 -19.13 5.02 8.14
N GLY A 220 -18.48 4.15 7.36
CA GLY A 220 -17.18 4.41 6.74
C GLY A 220 -15.99 4.51 7.69
N LYS A 221 -16.11 4.12 8.97
CA LYS A 221 -15.00 4.15 9.95
C LYS A 221 -13.83 3.25 9.54
N MET A 222 -14.12 2.11 8.91
CA MET A 222 -13.12 1.18 8.42
C MET A 222 -13.24 0.95 6.92
N VAL A 223 -12.12 0.58 6.31
CA VAL A 223 -12.01 0.16 4.91
C VAL A 223 -11.04 -0.99 4.80
N GLY A 224 -11.23 -1.84 3.81
CA GLY A 224 -10.48 -3.06 3.66
C GLY A 224 -10.58 -3.66 2.27
N VAL A 225 -10.06 -4.87 2.14
CA VAL A 225 -10.11 -5.65 0.90
C VAL A 225 -10.57 -7.06 1.22
N THR A 226 -11.42 -7.62 0.35
CA THR A 226 -11.71 -9.04 0.28
C THR A 226 -10.82 -9.66 -0.80
N MET A 227 -10.03 -10.68 -0.46
CA MET A 227 -9.12 -11.36 -1.39
C MET A 227 -8.74 -12.76 -0.88
N ALA A 228 -8.65 -13.75 -1.76
CA ALA A 228 -8.09 -15.08 -1.46
C ALA A 228 -8.59 -15.74 -0.16
N GLY A 229 -9.90 -15.66 0.13
CA GLY A 229 -10.49 -16.20 1.35
C GLY A 229 -10.26 -15.37 2.62
N TRP A 230 -9.81 -14.12 2.47
CA TRP A 230 -9.60 -13.16 3.55
C TRP A 230 -10.44 -11.89 3.37
N VAL A 231 -10.80 -11.28 4.50
CA VAL A 231 -11.14 -9.88 4.65
C VAL A 231 -10.11 -9.25 5.58
N VAL A 232 -9.48 -8.16 5.16
CA VAL A 232 -8.59 -7.37 6.02
C VAL A 232 -9.12 -5.95 6.11
N MET A 233 -9.36 -5.45 7.33
CA MET A 233 -9.97 -4.14 7.60
C MET A 233 -9.03 -3.24 8.41
N PHE A 234 -8.91 -1.98 7.99
CA PHE A 234 -8.15 -0.91 8.65
C PHE A 234 -9.06 0.24 9.07
N GLY A 235 -8.75 0.89 10.19
CA GLY A 235 -9.43 2.13 10.59
C GLY A 235 -9.00 3.29 9.68
N ARG A 236 -9.94 4.05 9.10
CA ARG A 236 -9.56 5.14 8.16
C ARG A 236 -8.68 6.21 8.79
N LYS A 237 -8.91 6.49 10.07
CA LYS A 237 -8.27 7.57 10.84
C LYS A 237 -7.41 7.07 12.02
N GLY A 238 -7.02 5.80 12.03
CA GLY A 238 -6.31 5.16 13.15
C GLY A 238 -7.25 4.30 13.98
N GLU A 239 -7.01 4.23 15.29
CA GLU A 239 -7.80 3.42 16.22
C GLU A 239 -9.31 3.74 16.11
N VAL A 240 -10.13 2.70 16.04
CA VAL A 240 -11.58 2.80 15.83
C VAL A 240 -12.32 2.65 17.15
N ALA A 241 -13.08 3.69 17.50
CA ALA A 241 -13.97 3.67 18.65
C ALA A 241 -15.42 3.28 18.28
N GLY A 242 -16.09 2.62 19.22
CA GLY A 242 -17.47 2.21 19.11
C GLY A 242 -17.68 1.01 18.18
N PRO A 243 -18.94 0.68 17.86
CA PRO A 243 -19.26 -0.47 17.03
C PRO A 243 -18.84 -0.27 15.58
N VAL A 244 -18.49 -1.38 14.93
CA VAL A 244 -18.18 -1.49 13.50
C VAL A 244 -19.02 -2.61 12.91
N SER A 245 -19.71 -2.34 11.81
CA SER A 245 -20.49 -3.33 11.05
C SER A 245 -20.05 -3.35 9.60
N TYR A 246 -20.05 -4.51 8.94
CA TYR A 246 -19.81 -4.66 7.51
C TYR A 246 -20.38 -5.97 6.98
N ALA A 247 -20.50 -6.11 5.66
CA ALA A 247 -21.01 -7.33 5.03
C ALA A 247 -19.87 -8.30 4.68
N ALA A 248 -19.85 -9.47 5.31
CA ALA A 248 -18.94 -10.55 4.94
C ALA A 248 -19.29 -11.13 3.55
N PRO A 249 -18.28 -11.45 2.73
CA PRO A 249 -18.48 -12.14 1.46
C PRO A 249 -19.00 -13.59 1.66
N ALA A 250 -19.48 -14.20 0.58
CA ALA A 250 -19.94 -15.58 0.59
C ALA A 250 -18.81 -16.58 0.88
N GLY A 251 -19.20 -17.73 1.45
CA GLY A 251 -18.30 -18.82 1.82
C GLY A 251 -17.57 -18.59 3.14
N LYS A 252 -16.68 -19.55 3.46
CA LYS A 252 -15.82 -19.46 4.63
C LYS A 252 -14.71 -18.44 4.38
N VAL A 253 -14.64 -17.40 5.20
CA VAL A 253 -13.66 -16.31 5.05
C VAL A 253 -13.03 -15.96 6.38
N GLU A 254 -11.72 -15.79 6.38
CA GLU A 254 -10.94 -15.31 7.53
C GLU A 254 -10.97 -13.78 7.58
N HIS A 255 -11.13 -13.20 8.76
CA HIS A 255 -11.15 -11.77 8.99
C HIS A 255 -9.95 -11.38 9.83
N LEU A 256 -9.19 -10.40 9.39
CA LEU A 256 -8.20 -9.69 10.20
C LEU A 256 -8.61 -8.22 10.28
N VAL A 257 -9.10 -7.83 11.46
CA VAL A 257 -9.48 -6.45 11.76
C VAL A 257 -8.37 -5.83 12.59
N VAL A 258 -7.80 -4.71 12.13
CA VAL A 258 -6.74 -3.98 12.84
C VAL A 258 -7.22 -2.59 13.26
N ASP A 259 -6.38 -1.86 14.00
CA ASP A 259 -6.72 -0.55 14.59
C ASP A 259 -7.91 -0.62 15.57
N LEU A 260 -8.08 -1.73 16.27
CA LEU A 260 -9.00 -1.83 17.40
C LEU A 260 -8.29 -1.39 18.68
N LYS A 261 -9.07 -0.98 19.70
CA LYS A 261 -8.53 -0.74 21.06
C LYS A 261 -7.71 -1.94 21.51
N ARG A 262 -6.42 -1.71 21.81
CA ARG A 262 -5.47 -2.74 22.27
C ARG A 262 -5.99 -3.43 23.53
N GLY A 263 -6.04 -4.76 23.51
CA GLY A 263 -6.59 -5.54 24.63
C GLY A 263 -8.10 -5.39 24.83
N GLY A 264 -8.82 -4.67 23.95
CA GLY A 264 -10.26 -4.47 24.06
C GLY A 264 -11.03 -5.77 23.83
N LYS A 265 -12.13 -5.96 24.58
CA LYS A 265 -13.06 -7.08 24.38
C LYS A 265 -14.19 -6.64 23.45
N TYR A 266 -14.57 -7.52 22.53
CA TYR A 266 -15.60 -7.26 21.54
C TYR A 266 -16.58 -8.43 21.46
N ARG A 267 -17.88 -8.14 21.47
CA ARG A 267 -18.89 -9.09 20.99
C ARG A 267 -18.91 -9.05 19.47
N VAL A 268 -18.56 -10.16 18.85
CA VAL A 268 -18.53 -10.34 17.39
C VAL A 268 -19.74 -11.17 16.99
N SER A 269 -20.72 -10.53 16.33
CA SER A 269 -21.81 -11.25 15.67
C SER A 269 -21.45 -11.58 14.22
N GLY A 270 -21.97 -12.69 13.71
CA GLY A 270 -21.68 -13.18 12.37
C GLY A 270 -20.44 -14.10 12.29
N ALA A 271 -19.72 -14.29 13.40
CA ALA A 271 -18.61 -15.24 13.46
C ALA A 271 -19.09 -16.68 13.21
N ALA A 272 -18.21 -17.50 12.62
CA ALA A 272 -18.43 -18.92 12.42
C ALA A 272 -18.64 -19.59 13.79
N GLY A 273 -19.72 -20.38 13.91
CA GLY A 273 -20.12 -20.99 15.18
C GLY A 273 -21.03 -20.10 16.05
N GLY A 274 -21.41 -18.91 15.58
CA GLY A 274 -22.32 -18.00 16.27
C GLY A 274 -21.63 -16.79 16.90
N ALA A 275 -22.40 -15.95 17.59
CA ALA A 275 -21.85 -14.77 18.24
C ALA A 275 -20.84 -15.16 19.34
N ALA A 276 -19.66 -14.53 19.33
CA ALA A 276 -18.58 -14.83 20.27
C ALA A 276 -18.04 -13.56 20.92
N THR A 277 -17.47 -13.69 22.11
CA THR A 277 -16.69 -12.60 22.73
C THR A 277 -15.22 -12.85 22.47
N LEU A 278 -14.57 -11.94 21.76
CA LEU A 278 -13.16 -12.04 21.40
C LEU A 278 -12.38 -10.85 21.97
N THR A 279 -11.10 -11.05 22.25
CA THR A 279 -10.21 -10.01 22.76
C THR A 279 -9.22 -9.61 21.67
N ALA A 280 -9.15 -8.33 21.34
CA ALA A 280 -8.12 -7.81 20.45
C ALA A 280 -6.74 -7.99 21.08
N GLY A 281 -5.75 -8.36 20.27
CA GLY A 281 -4.38 -8.51 20.73
C GLY A 281 -3.78 -7.20 21.27
N LYS A 282 -2.57 -7.29 21.84
CA LYS A 282 -1.79 -6.14 22.34
C LYS A 282 -1.53 -5.08 21.28
N GLU A 283 -1.61 -5.48 20.01
CA GLU A 283 -1.37 -4.64 18.83
C GLU A 283 -2.66 -4.09 18.20
N GLY A 284 -3.82 -4.34 18.80
CA GLY A 284 -5.11 -3.89 18.28
C GLY A 284 -5.62 -4.72 17.09
N THR A 285 -5.19 -5.98 17.00
CA THR A 285 -5.60 -6.93 15.95
C THR A 285 -6.62 -7.94 16.47
N LEU A 286 -7.66 -8.23 15.71
CA LEU A 286 -8.64 -9.27 16.01
C LEU A 286 -8.83 -10.18 14.79
N ARG A 287 -8.67 -11.49 15.00
CA ARG A 287 -8.90 -12.53 13.98
C ARG A 287 -10.11 -13.38 14.32
N PHE A 288 -10.94 -13.67 13.33
CA PHE A 288 -12.05 -14.63 13.40
C PHE A 288 -12.42 -15.09 11.98
N ALA A 289 -13.38 -16.01 11.85
CA ALA A 289 -13.89 -16.45 10.55
C ALA A 289 -15.40 -16.23 10.46
N THR A 290 -15.93 -16.12 9.23
CA THR A 290 -17.36 -16.23 8.92
C THR A 290 -17.57 -17.51 8.09
N ALA A 291 -18.74 -18.16 8.20
CA ALA A 291 -19.04 -19.39 7.46
C ALA A 291 -19.83 -19.15 6.14
N ALA A 292 -20.53 -18.03 6.05
CA ALA A 292 -21.36 -17.64 4.92
C ALA A 292 -21.37 -16.11 4.78
N ALA A 293 -21.98 -15.63 3.69
CA ALA A 293 -22.27 -14.19 3.53
C ALA A 293 -23.21 -13.72 4.64
N GLY A 294 -23.02 -12.49 5.13
CA GLY A 294 -23.89 -11.93 6.14
C GLY A 294 -23.32 -10.72 6.85
N ALA A 295 -24.11 -10.15 7.75
CA ALA A 295 -23.69 -9.02 8.56
C ALA A 295 -22.68 -9.47 9.64
N VAL A 296 -21.54 -8.80 9.67
CA VAL A 296 -20.55 -8.88 10.75
C VAL A 296 -20.66 -7.60 11.57
N LYS A 297 -20.69 -7.73 12.90
CA LYS A 297 -20.65 -6.57 13.80
C LYS A 297 -19.72 -6.82 14.98
N LEU A 298 -18.77 -5.93 15.19
CA LEU A 298 -17.89 -5.87 16.34
C LEU A 298 -18.41 -4.80 17.28
N THR A 299 -18.88 -5.19 18.46
CA THR A 299 -19.37 -4.27 19.49
C THR A 299 -18.39 -4.27 20.66
N PRO A 300 -17.70 -3.14 20.95
CA PRO A 300 -16.84 -3.05 22.13
C PRO A 300 -17.63 -3.33 23.40
N LEU A 301 -17.06 -4.13 24.30
CA LEU A 301 -17.57 -4.31 25.65
C LEU A 301 -16.89 -3.29 26.57
N GLN A 302 -17.65 -2.77 27.54
CA GLN A 302 -17.12 -1.88 28.58
C GLN A 302 -16.08 -2.60 29.45
#